data_AF-A0A2N3CME6-F1
#
_entry.id   AF-A0A2N3CME6-F1
#
_cell.length_a   1.000
_cell.length_b   1.000
_cell.length_c   1.000
_cell.angle_alpha   90.00
_cell.angle_beta   90.00
_cell.angle_gamma   90.00
#
_symmetry.space_group_name_H-M   'P 1'
#
loop_
_entity.id
_entity.type
_entity.pdbx_description
1 polymer ?
#
loop_
_entity_poly.entity_id
_entity_poly.type
_entity_poly.pdbx_seq_one_letter_code
_entity_poly.pdbx_strand_id
1 'polypeptide(L)'
;MSPGFCDALEAWLAHLRGVRGAAENTLTAYRHDVAGFLSFLTAHRGGSLGLSALAGITTSDMRAWMARERARGLSPRSLARALSSVK
;
A
#
# COMPACT_ATOMS: atom_id res chain seq x y z
N MET A 1 -10.41 -4.22 -7.80
CA MET A 1 -10.15 -4.22 -6.34
C MET A 1 -11.37 -4.85 -5.67
N SER A 2 -11.20 -5.77 -4.72
CA SER A 2 -12.34 -6.38 -4.04
C SER A 2 -13.01 -5.37 -3.08
N PRO A 3 -14.34 -5.40 -2.89
CA PRO A 3 -15.04 -4.45 -2.03
C PRO A 3 -14.50 -4.40 -0.59
N GLY A 4 -14.28 -5.56 0.03
CA GLY A 4 -13.78 -5.63 1.41
C GLY A 4 -12.38 -5.06 1.62
N PHE A 5 -11.58 -4.94 0.55
CA PHE A 5 -10.29 -4.26 0.65
C PHE A 5 -10.45 -2.73 0.70
N CYS A 6 -11.36 -2.17 -0.11
CA CYS A 6 -11.66 -0.74 -0.06
C CYS A 6 -12.10 -0.35 1.36
N ASP A 7 -13.00 -1.13 1.96
CA ASP A 7 -13.50 -0.87 3.31
C ASP A 7 -12.39 -0.92 4.37
N ALA A 8 -11.50 -1.91 4.29
CA ALA A 8 -10.36 -2.02 5.19
C ALA A 8 -9.37 -0.86 5.04
N LEU A 9 -9.11 -0.41 3.80
CA LEU A 9 -8.27 0.75 3.52
C LEU A 9 -8.90 2.04 4.07
N GLU A 10 -10.20 2.26 3.85
CA GLU A 10 -10.91 3.41 4.39
C GLU A 10 -10.90 3.43 5.92
N ALA A 11 -11.17 2.29 6.56
CA ALA A 11 -11.14 2.17 8.01
C ALA A 11 -9.75 2.51 8.58
N TRP A 12 -8.69 2.02 7.94
CA TRP A 12 -7.32 2.34 8.34
C TRP A 12 -6.98 3.83 8.15
N LEU A 13 -7.36 4.44 7.02
CA LEU A 13 -7.16 5.87 6.78
C LEU A 13 -7.96 6.73 7.78
N ALA A 14 -9.19 6.34 8.11
CA ALA A 14 -10.00 6.99 9.13
C ALA A 14 -9.35 6.90 10.52
N HIS A 15 -8.78 5.74 10.87
CA HIS A 15 -8.01 5.57 12.09
C HIS A 15 -6.78 6.49 12.12
N LEU A 16 -6.01 6.58 11.04
CA LEU A 16 -4.86 7.49 10.95
C LEU A 16 -5.25 8.95 11.10
N ARG A 17 -6.39 9.35 10.51
CA ARG A 17 -6.94 10.70 10.65
C ARG A 17 -7.33 11.00 12.10
N GLY A 18 -8.09 10.10 12.74
CA GLY A 18 -8.65 10.34 14.08
C GLY A 18 -7.63 10.19 15.21
N VAL A 19 -6.72 9.22 15.12
CA VAL A 19 -5.78 8.90 16.21
C VAL A 19 -4.46 9.65 16.07
N ARG A 20 -3.98 9.87 14.84
CA ARG A 20 -2.66 10.47 14.60
C ARG A 20 -2.70 11.89 14.08
N GLY A 21 -3.90 12.45 13.84
CA GLY A 21 -4.05 13.78 13.25
C GLY A 21 -3.36 13.91 11.89
N ALA A 22 -3.26 12.81 11.13
CA ALA A 22 -2.56 12.81 9.86
C ALA A 22 -3.19 13.81 8.89
N ALA A 23 -2.37 14.67 8.29
CA ALA A 23 -2.82 15.67 7.33
C ALA A 23 -3.44 15.00 6.08
N GLU A 24 -4.40 15.67 5.44
CA GLU A 24 -5.13 15.12 4.29
C GLU A 24 -4.20 14.72 3.14
N ASN A 25 -3.15 15.50 2.91
CA ASN A 25 -2.12 15.17 1.91
C ASN A 25 -1.42 13.83 2.21
N THR A 26 -1.22 13.49 3.49
CA THR A 26 -0.59 12.24 3.91
C THR A 26 -1.55 11.07 3.72
N LEU A 27 -2.82 11.24 4.04
CA LEU A 27 -3.86 10.23 3.82
C LEU A 27 -4.03 9.91 2.32
N THR A 28 -4.09 10.94 1.48
CA THR A 28 -4.15 10.78 0.02
C THR A 28 -2.91 10.05 -0.50
N ALA A 29 -1.73 10.43 -0.01
CA ALA A 29 -0.49 9.81 -0.45
C ALA A 29 -0.41 8.33 0.00
N TYR A 30 -0.87 8.00 1.21
CA TYR A 30 -0.95 6.61 1.70
C TYR A 30 -1.96 5.78 0.92
N ARG A 31 -3.13 6.34 0.60
CA ARG A 31 -4.12 5.70 -0.27
C ARG A 31 -3.51 5.29 -1.60
N HIS A 32 -2.78 6.20 -2.25
CA HIS A 32 -2.12 5.94 -3.52
C HIS A 32 -1.05 4.86 -3.41
N ASP A 33 -0.20 4.93 -2.38
CA ASP A 33 0.86 3.97 -2.18
C ASP A 33 0.31 2.55 -1.94
N VAL A 34 -0.67 2.39 -1.04
CA VAL A 34 -1.27 1.09 -0.72
C VAL A 34 -2.01 0.51 -1.93
N ALA A 35 -2.77 1.33 -2.66
CA ALA A 35 -3.42 0.89 -3.89
C ALA A 35 -2.39 0.44 -4.95
N GLY A 36 -1.28 1.18 -5.08
CA GLY A 36 -0.17 0.83 -5.97
C GLY A 36 0.50 -0.50 -5.60
N PHE A 37 0.75 -0.72 -4.32
CA PHE A 37 1.33 -1.96 -3.81
C PHE A 37 0.46 -3.17 -4.11
N LEU A 38 -0.86 -3.06 -3.94
CA LEU A 38 -1.77 -4.19 -4.15
C LEU A 38 -2.00 -4.49 -5.62
N SER A 39 -2.04 -3.46 -6.46
CA SER A 39 -2.01 -3.61 -7.91
C SER A 39 -0.74 -4.35 -8.34
N PHE A 40 0.42 -3.98 -7.77
CA PHE A 40 1.67 -4.72 -7.95
C PHE A 40 1.54 -6.17 -7.49
N LEU A 41 1.02 -6.41 -6.28
CA LEU A 41 0.96 -7.75 -5.68
C LEU A 41 0.07 -8.71 -6.50
N THR A 42 -1.02 -8.18 -7.06
CA THR A 42 -1.93 -8.92 -7.97
C THR A 42 -1.20 -9.38 -9.22
N ALA A 43 -0.42 -8.48 -9.83
CA ALA A 43 0.40 -8.82 -10.98
C ALA A 43 1.57 -9.75 -10.62
N HIS A 44 2.22 -9.52 -9.47
CA HIS A 44 3.42 -10.24 -9.03
C HIS A 44 3.12 -11.71 -8.69
N ARG A 45 1.96 -11.99 -8.11
CA ARG A 45 1.53 -13.34 -7.71
C ARG A 45 0.66 -14.05 -8.75
N GLY A 46 0.41 -13.43 -9.90
CA GLY A 46 -0.26 -14.07 -11.05
C GLY A 46 -1.74 -14.44 -10.85
N GLY A 47 -2.49 -13.73 -10.00
CA GLY A 47 -3.89 -14.09 -9.72
C GLY A 47 -4.71 -13.03 -8.98
N SER A 48 -5.99 -13.34 -8.74
CA SER A 48 -6.91 -12.48 -7.97
C SER A 48 -6.55 -12.51 -6.49
N LEU A 49 -6.17 -11.36 -5.90
CA LEU A 49 -5.99 -11.26 -4.45
C LEU A 49 -7.35 -11.28 -3.73
N GLY A 50 -7.62 -12.38 -3.05
CA GLY A 50 -8.60 -12.43 -1.96
C GLY A 50 -8.04 -11.82 -0.67
N LEU A 51 -8.90 -11.56 0.30
CA LEU A 51 -8.50 -11.05 1.63
C LEU A 51 -7.47 -11.96 2.33
N SER A 52 -7.51 -13.28 2.10
CA SER A 52 -6.53 -14.23 2.64
C SER A 52 -5.10 -14.00 2.14
N ALA A 53 -4.94 -13.42 0.94
CA ALA A 53 -3.62 -13.12 0.38
C ALA A 53 -2.93 -11.95 1.10
N LEU A 54 -3.68 -11.08 1.81
CA LEU A 54 -3.11 -10.04 2.67
C LEU A 54 -2.37 -10.63 3.87
N ALA A 55 -2.91 -11.69 4.48
CA ALA A 55 -2.25 -12.38 5.60
C ALA A 55 -0.93 -13.04 5.20
N GLY A 56 -0.77 -13.36 3.91
CA GLY A 56 0.45 -13.95 3.36
C GLY A 56 1.42 -12.96 2.74
N ILE A 57 1.26 -11.64 2.94
CA ILE A 57 2.23 -10.65 2.43
C ILE A 57 3.57 -10.87 3.13
N THR A 58 4.64 -10.99 2.34
CA THR A 58 5.99 -11.18 2.85
C THR A 58 6.83 -9.92 2.69
N THR A 59 7.90 -9.81 3.47
CA THR A 59 8.95 -8.80 3.28
C THR A 59 9.57 -8.88 1.87
N SER A 60 9.55 -10.05 1.23
CA SER A 60 10.04 -10.20 -0.14
C SER A 60 9.16 -9.47 -1.14
N ASP A 61 7.83 -9.55 -1.00
CA ASP A 61 6.89 -8.80 -1.85
C ASP A 61 7.08 -7.29 -1.69
N MET A 62 7.27 -6.82 -0.45
CA MET A 62 7.54 -5.40 -0.18
C MET A 62 8.84 -4.94 -0.85
N ARG A 63 9.92 -5.73 -0.76
CA ARG A 63 11.20 -5.41 -1.43
C ARG A 63 11.08 -5.41 -2.95
N ALA A 64 10.36 -6.38 -3.52
CA ALA A 64 10.13 -6.46 -4.96
C ALA A 64 9.36 -5.23 -5.48
N TRP A 65 8.32 -4.81 -4.75
CA TRP A 65 7.60 -3.59 -5.06
C TRP A 65 8.48 -2.34 -4.95
N MET A 66 9.25 -2.21 -3.87
CA MET A 66 10.16 -1.08 -3.66
C MET A 66 11.23 -0.97 -4.75
N ALA A 67 11.75 -2.10 -5.23
CA ALA A 67 12.68 -2.14 -6.36
C ALA A 67 12.01 -1.64 -7.65
N ARG A 68 10.77 -2.06 -7.92
CA ARG A 68 9.98 -1.57 -9.06
C ARG A 68 9.71 -0.07 -8.98
N GLU A 69 9.28 0.44 -7.83
CA GLU A 69 8.98 1.87 -7.67
C GLU A 69 10.24 2.74 -7.78
N ARG A 70 11.38 2.25 -7.28
CA ARG A 70 12.68 2.89 -7.51
C ARG A 70 13.03 2.93 -9.00
N ALA A 71 12.81 1.83 -9.73
CA ALA A 71 13.04 1.78 -11.18
C ALA A 71 12.10 2.71 -11.96
N ARG A 72 10.92 3.01 -11.44
CA ARG A 72 9.98 4.01 -11.99
C ARG A 72 10.38 5.46 -11.69
N GLY A 73 11.44 5.68 -10.92
CA GLY A 73 11.97 7.01 -10.61
C GLY A 73 11.33 7.68 -9.39
N LEU A 74 10.71 6.92 -8.47
CA LEU A 74 10.26 7.52 -7.21
C LEU A 74 11.45 8.09 -6.43
N SER A 75 11.29 9.30 -5.92
CA SER A 75 12.30 9.93 -5.07
C SER A 75 12.51 9.11 -3.79
N PRO A 76 13.71 9.18 -3.16
CA PRO A 76 13.98 8.47 -1.91
C PRO A 76 12.97 8.78 -0.80
N ARG A 77 12.51 10.03 -0.72
CA ARG A 77 11.50 10.46 0.26
C ARG A 77 10.13 9.81 -0.01
N SER A 78 9.70 9.78 -1.27
CA SER A 78 8.45 9.11 -1.65
C SER A 78 8.53 7.61 -1.43
N LEU A 79 9.69 7.01 -1.69
CA LEU A 79 9.94 5.58 -1.49
C LEU A 79 9.90 5.20 0.01
N ALA A 80 10.49 6.01 0.88
CA ALA A 80 10.42 5.81 2.34
C ALA A 80 8.97 5.93 2.86
N ARG A 81 8.20 6.91 2.36
CA ARG A 81 6.78 7.07 2.67
C ARG A 81 5.96 5.87 2.17
N ALA A 82 6.22 5.39 0.97
CA ALA A 82 5.58 4.22 0.39
C ALA A 82 5.80 2.97 1.25
N LEU A 83 7.04 2.72 1.68
CA LEU A 83 7.33 1.62 2.61
C LEU A 83 6.59 1.78 3.93
N SER A 84 6.52 3.00 4.48
CA SER A 84 5.78 3.26 5.72
C SER A 84 4.28 3.00 5.59
N SER A 85 3.72 3.13 4.39
CA SER A 85 2.28 2.95 4.16
C SER A 85 1.86 1.48 4.09
N VAL A 86 2.79 0.57 3.77
CA VAL A 86 2.52 -0.87 3.58
C VAL A 86 3.10 -1.76 4.68
N LYS A 87 3.73 -1.14 5.69
CA LYS A 87 4.31 -1.82 6.86
C LYS A 87 3.30 -1.87 8.00
#